data_AF-A0AB33BMG7-F1
#
_entry.id   AF-A0AB33BMG7-F1
#
_cell.length_a   1.000
_cell.length_b   1.000
_cell.length_c   1.000
_cell.angle_alpha   90.00
_cell.angle_beta   90.00
_cell.angle_gamma   90.00
#
_symmetry.space_group_name_H-M   'P 1'
#
loop_
_entity.id
_entity.type
_entity.pdbx_description
1 polymer ?
#
loop_
_entity_poly.entity_id
_entity_poly.type
_entity_poly.pdbx_seq_one_letter_code
_entity_poly.pdbx_strand_id
1 'polypeptide(L)' 'MYSQAEAVGNFTVFNIKGNRYRLIVDIVYKDQVIYIKYILTHAEYDKDEWKNDPYFKP' A
#
# COMPACT_ATOMS: atom_id res chain seq x y z
N MET A 1 7.67 5.68 14.95
CA MET A 1 7.84 4.87 13.73
C MET A 1 6.66 3.91 13.68
N TYR A 2 5.78 4.00 12.69
CA TYR A 2 4.59 3.15 12.62
C TYR A 2 5.02 1.70 12.39
N SER A 3 4.86 0.83 13.38
CA SER A 3 5.19 -0.61 13.30
C SER A 3 4.31 -1.40 12.32
N GLN A 4 3.44 -0.72 11.59
CA GLN A 4 2.42 -1.28 10.70
C GLN A 4 2.45 -0.68 9.29
N ALA A 5 3.42 0.19 8.98
CA ALA A 5 3.56 0.79 7.66
C ALA A 5 4.90 0.41 7.04
N GLU A 6 4.87 -0.04 5.79
CA GLU A 6 6.04 -0.41 5.01
C GLU A 6 6.03 0.36 3.69
N ALA A 7 7.18 0.94 3.32
CA ALA A 7 7.35 1.51 1.98
C ALA A 7 7.76 0.38 1.03
N VAL A 8 7.00 0.20 -0.04
CA VAL A 8 7.28 -0.78 -1.09
C VAL A 8 7.32 -0.04 -2.40
N GLY A 9 8.52 0.15 -2.96
CA GLY A 9 8.73 1.04 -4.09
C GLY A 9 8.26 2.46 -3.78
N ASN A 10 7.50 3.07 -4.70
CA ASN A 10 6.84 4.36 -4.49
C ASN A 10 5.52 4.29 -3.70
N PHE A 11 5.02 3.10 -3.38
CA PHE A 11 3.80 2.94 -2.60
C PHE A 11 4.10 2.76 -1.11
N THR A 12 3.11 3.07 -0.27
CA THR A 12 3.12 2.79 1.16
C THR A 12 2.00 1.81 1.49
N VAL A 13 2.33 0.77 2.24
CA VAL A 13 1.41 -0.30 2.63
C VAL A 13 1.16 -0.21 4.12
N PHE A 14 -0.11 -0.12 4.52
CA PHE A 14 -0.54 -0.07 5.92
C PHE A 14 -1.29 -1.34 6.30
N ASN A 15 -0.92 -1.93 7.44
CA ASN A 15 -1.70 -3.00 8.05
C ASN A 15 -2.91 -2.38 8.76
N ILE A 16 -4.11 -2.87 8.44
CA ILE A 16 -5.36 -2.36 9.05
C ILE A 16 -6.21 -3.50 9.61
N LYS A 17 -7.16 -3.14 10.48
CA LYS A 17 -8.16 -4.06 11.08
C LYS A 17 -7.50 -5.30 11.74
N GLY A 18 -6.48 -5.04 12.57
CA GLY A 18 -5.73 -6.10 13.27
C GLY A 18 -4.91 -6.97 12.32
N ASN A 19 -4.18 -6.33 11.39
CA ASN A 19 -3.32 -6.99 10.40
C ASN A 19 -4.01 -7.91 9.38
N ARG A 20 -5.35 -7.88 9.29
CA ARG A 20 -6.12 -8.71 8.36
C ARG A 20 -6.11 -8.20 6.93
N TYR A 21 -5.86 -6.91 6.76
CA TYR A 21 -5.87 -6.25 5.46
C TYR A 21 -4.64 -5.35 5.28
N ARG A 22 -4.36 -5.04 4.02
CA ARG A 22 -3.31 -4.14 3.53
C ARG A 22 -3.98 -3.01 2.78
N LEU A 23 -3.80 -1.79 3.27
CA LEU A 23 -4.16 -0.57 2.56
C LEU A 23 -2.93 -0.09 1.80
N ILE A 24 -2.99 -0.10 0.48
CA ILE A 24 -1.90 0.34 -0.40
C ILE A 24 -2.23 1.74 -0.90
N VAL A 25 -1.31 2.67 -0.70
CA VAL A 25 -1.47 4.06 -1.11
C VAL A 25 -0.25 4.59 -1.85
N ASP A 26 -0.49 5.58 -2.70
CA ASP A 26 0.52 6.45 -3.27
C ASP A 26 0.40 7.84 -2.63
N ILE A 27 1.50 8.35 -2.07
CA ILE A 27 1.51 9.59 -1.29
C ILE A 27 2.28 10.66 -2.04
N VAL A 28 1.55 11.68 -2.50
CA VAL A 28 2.13 12.86 -3.13
C VAL A 28 2.32 13.94 -2.07
N TYR A 29 3.47 13.88 -1.37
CA TYR A 29 3.75 14.76 -0.23
C TYR A 29 3.71 16.25 -0.56
N LYS A 30 4.20 16.64 -1.75
CA LYS A 30 4.22 18.04 -2.20
C LYS A 30 2.82 18.65 -2.23
N ASP A 31 1.85 17.86 -2.69
CA ASP A 31 0.47 18.30 -2.88
C ASP A 31 -0.42 17.91 -1.69
N GLN A 32 0.14 17.23 -0.68
CA GLN A 32 -0.57 16.69 0.48
C GLN A 32 -1.75 15.78 0.12
N VAL A 33 -1.61 15.01 -0.97
CA VAL A 33 -2.64 14.09 -1.47
C VAL A 33 -2.24 12.64 -1.24
N ILE A 34 -3.21 11.82 -0.83
CA ILE A 34 -3.08 10.36 -0.72
C ILE A 34 -4.06 9.71 -1.70
N TYR A 35 -3.54 8.89 -2.60
CA TYR A 35 -4.35 8.06 -3.49
C TYR A 35 -4.45 6.65 -2.92
N ILE A 36 -5.66 6.22 -2.61
CA ILE A 36 -5.94 4.83 -2.26
C ILE A 36 -5.90 4.01 -3.55
N LYS A 37 -4.97 3.05 -3.62
CA LYS A 37 -4.83 2.15 -4.78
C LYS A 37 -5.62 0.87 -4.55
N TYR A 38 -5.41 0.25 -3.40
CA TYR A 38 -6.02 -1.04 -3.07
C TYR A 38 -6.31 -1.19 -1.57
N ILE A 39 -7.33 -1.99 -1.27
CA ILE A 39 -7.57 -2.56 0.06
C ILE A 39 -7.69 -4.07 -0.12
N LEU A 40 -6.68 -4.81 0.33
CA LEU A 40 -6.55 -6.24 0.09
C LEU A 40 -6.57 -7.00 1.41
N THR A 41 -7.07 -8.23 1.42
CA THR A 41 -6.75 -9.18 2.49
C THR A 41 -5.27 -9.53 2.48
N HIS A 42 -4.76 -10.10 3.57
CA HIS A 42 -3.38 -10.61 3.60
C HIS A 42 -3.11 -11.60 2.46
N ALA A 43 -4.03 -12.53 2.22
CA ALA A 43 -3.89 -13.56 1.19
C ALA A 43 -3.91 -13.00 -0.24
N GLU A 44 -4.62 -11.89 -0.50
CA GLU A 44 -4.59 -11.21 -1.79
C GLU A 44 -3.33 -10.38 -1.98
N TYR A 45 -2.86 -9.72 -0.92
CA TYR A 45 -1.61 -8.97 -0.93
C TYR A 45 -0.42 -9.88 -1.27
N ASP A 46 -0.36 -11.07 -0.68
CA ASP A 46 0.73 -12.04 -0.87
C ASP A 46 0.83 -12.58 -2.31
N LYS A 47 -0.21 -12.40 -3.13
CA LYS A 47 -0.17 -12.78 -4.56
C LYS A 47 0.64 -11.80 -5.40
N ASP A 48 0.97 -10.62 -4.86
CA ASP A 48 1.74 -9.58 -5.54
C ASP A 48 1.15 -9.04 -6.86
N GLU A 49 -0.09 -9.40 -7.20
CA GLU A 49 -0.77 -8.94 -8.42
C GLU A 49 -0.90 -7.41 -8.49
N TRP A 50 -0.98 -6.76 -7.34
CA TRP A 50 -1.03 -5.30 -7.19
C TRP A 50 0.25 -4.60 -7.65
N LYS A 51 1.39 -5.30 -7.74
CA LYS A 51 2.64 -4.76 -8.29
C LYS A 51 2.58 -4.54 -9.81
N ASN A 52 1.54 -5.06 -10.48
CA ASN A 52 1.29 -4.77 -11.89
C ASN A 52 0.57 -3.43 -12.11
N ASP A 53 0.29 -2.66 -11.05
CA ASP A 53 -0.27 -1.31 -11.17
C ASP A 53 0.67 -0.44 -12.04
N PRO A 54 0.14 0.26 -13.07
CA PRO A 54 0.97 1.01 -14.02
C PRO A 54 1.74 2.18 -13.38
N TYR A 55 1.35 2.61 -12.17
CA TYR A 55 2.02 3.65 -11.41
C TYR A 55 2.97 3.10 -10.35
N PHE A 56 2.99 1.78 -10.13
CA PHE A 56 3.93 1.15 -9.22
C PHE A 56 5.34 1.13 -9.82
N LYS A 57 6.32 1.53 -9.00
CA LYS A 57 7.74 1.56 -9.33
C LYS A 57 8.50 0.97 -8.14
N PRO A 58 9.10 -0.22 -8.29
CA PRO A 58 9.79 -0.91 -7.21
C PRO A 58 11.05 -0.19 -6.74
#